data_AF-A0A834NMM2-F1
#
_entry.id   AF-A0A834NMM2-F1
#
_cell.length_a   1.000
_cell.length_b   1.000
_cell.length_c   1.000
_cell.angle_alpha   90.00
_cell.angle_beta   90.00
_cell.angle_gamma   90.00
#
_symmetry.space_group_name_H-M   'P 1'
#
loop_
_entity.id
_entity.type
_entity.pdbx_description
1 polymer ?
#
loop_
_entity_poly.entity_id
_entity_poly.type
_entity_poly.pdbx_seq_one_letter_code
_entity_poly.pdbx_strand_id
1 'polypeptide(L)'
;MSEDYNYACERAELLGLPIPSFEEWTESQKAQEADRADHEDDDDAILQNLDKSDEAAQRVSGGLDELNSILSTTQKKINRFKNVCGSLGTLLKVKVGSRGGTPNHKSMERNKAKEGQVMITAEEESMTVDLSENSKNPIISEESSEIITIPSKKIDINEKMGSHLGKLDSLITKAENAQYSMQHQTKQMRKFLK
;
A
#
# COMPACT_ATOMS: atom_id res chain seq x y z
N MET A 1 -7.06 23.82 52.73
CA MET A 1 -6.02 23.72 51.68
C MET A 1 -6.51 22.69 50.67
N SER A 2 -6.34 22.94 49.37
CA SER A 2 -6.76 21.99 48.31
C SER A 2 -5.90 20.72 48.37
N GLU A 3 -6.50 19.54 48.18
CA GLU A 3 -5.78 18.27 48.11
C GLU A 3 -4.74 18.28 46.97
N ASP A 4 -5.09 18.90 45.83
CA ASP A 4 -4.23 19.01 44.66
C ASP A 4 -2.99 19.89 44.90
N TYR A 5 -3.13 20.93 45.74
CA TYR A 5 -2.01 21.78 46.12
C TYR A 5 -1.05 21.05 47.06
N ASN A 6 -1.58 20.29 48.02
CA ASN A 6 -0.75 19.47 48.90
C ASN A 6 0.04 18.43 48.11
N TYR A 7 -0.61 17.78 47.14
CA TYR A 7 0.06 16.86 46.22
C TYR A 7 1.16 17.55 45.40
N ALA A 8 0.91 18.76 44.90
CA ALA A 8 1.93 19.53 44.18
C ALA A 8 3.14 19.88 45.06
N CYS A 9 2.92 20.19 46.34
CA CYS A 9 3.99 20.42 47.32
C CYS A 9 4.82 19.17 47.59
N GLU A 10 4.17 18.03 47.85
CA GLU A 10 4.84 16.74 48.07
C GLU A 10 5.67 16.32 46.84
N ARG A 11 5.13 16.56 45.65
CA ARG A 11 5.82 16.31 44.39
C ARG A 11 7.05 17.22 44.22
N ALA A 12 6.94 18.50 44.55
CA ALA A 12 8.08 19.42 44.49
C ALA A 12 9.20 19.01 45.44
N GLU A 13 8.83 18.59 46.66
CA GLU A 13 9.77 18.08 47.66
C GLU A 13 10.50 16.81 47.15
N LEU A 14 9.74 15.85 46.61
CA LEU A 14 10.31 14.61 46.07
C LEU A 14 11.29 14.86 44.91
N LEU A 15 11.01 15.87 44.08
CA LEU A 15 11.84 16.26 42.93
C LEU A 15 13.00 17.20 43.32
N GLY A 16 13.09 17.62 44.59
CA GLY A 16 14.07 18.61 45.06
C GLY A 16 13.87 20.01 44.46
N LEU A 17 12.66 20.31 43.99
CA LEU A 17 12.26 21.60 43.44
C LEU A 17 11.73 22.53 44.54
N PRO A 18 11.80 23.86 44.37
CA PRO A 18 11.20 24.79 45.30
C PRO A 18 9.69 24.55 45.41
N ILE A 19 9.17 24.53 46.64
CA ILE A 19 7.73 24.36 46.91
C ILE A 19 7.01 25.58 46.32
N PRO A 20 6.05 25.37 45.40
CA PRO A 20 5.31 26.47 44.79
C PRO A 20 4.45 27.17 45.84
N SER A 21 4.31 28.49 45.73
CA SER A 21 3.33 29.19 46.57
C SER A 21 1.90 28.86 46.12
N PHE A 22 0.93 28.95 47.04
CA PHE A 22 -0.47 28.66 46.73
C PHE A 22 -1.01 29.54 45.61
N GLU A 23 -0.65 30.83 45.62
CA GLU A 23 -1.09 31.80 44.62
C GLU A 23 -0.50 31.48 43.23
N GLU A 24 0.82 31.28 43.13
CA GLU A 24 1.48 30.91 41.87
C GLU A 24 0.98 29.56 41.33
N TRP A 25 0.71 28.59 42.21
CA TRP A 25 0.15 27.31 41.81
C TRP A 25 -1.26 27.46 41.22
N THR A 26 -2.13 28.26 41.86
CA THR A 26 -3.48 28.52 41.33
C THR A 26 -3.45 29.26 40.00
N GLU A 27 -2.53 30.22 39.83
CA GLU A 27 -2.38 30.95 38.58
C GLU A 27 -1.85 30.04 37.46
N SER A 28 -0.89 29.16 37.78
CA SER A 28 -0.36 28.17 36.84
C SER A 28 -1.41 27.14 36.41
N GLN A 29 -2.24 26.65 37.34
CA GLN A 29 -3.37 25.77 37.02
C GLN A 29 -4.38 26.46 36.10
N LYS A 30 -4.74 27.70 36.42
CA LYS A 30 -5.68 28.48 35.60
C LYS A 30 -5.12 28.76 34.20
N ALA A 31 -3.83 29.04 34.08
CA ALA A 31 -3.17 29.21 32.80
C ALA A 31 -3.15 27.89 31.99
N GLN A 32 -2.90 26.76 32.66
CA GLN A 32 -2.91 25.44 32.03
C GLN A 32 -4.32 25.01 31.58
N GLU A 33 -5.36 25.29 32.37
CA GLU A 33 -6.76 25.06 31.99
C GLU A 33 -7.19 25.95 30.82
N ALA A 34 -6.78 27.22 30.80
CA ALA A 34 -7.07 28.13 29.71
C ALA A 34 -6.41 27.68 28.39
N ASP A 35 -5.14 27.27 28.44
CA ASP A 35 -4.39 26.72 27.29
C ASP A 35 -5.02 25.41 26.79
N ARG A 36 -5.46 24.55 27.72
CA ARG A 36 -6.15 23.31 27.36
C ARG A 36 -7.51 23.56 26.73
N ALA A 37 -8.28 24.52 27.24
CA ALA A 37 -9.59 24.86 26.68
C ALA A 37 -9.48 25.43 25.25
N ASP A 38 -8.45 26.24 24.96
CA ASP A 38 -8.19 26.77 23.61
C ASP A 38 -7.85 25.65 22.62
N HIS A 39 -7.07 24.66 23.07
CA HIS A 39 -6.68 23.53 22.23
C HIS A 39 -7.76 22.45 22.05
N GLU A 40 -8.73 22.32 22.95
CA GLU A 40 -9.78 21.31 22.84
C GLU A 40 -10.74 21.56 21.66
N ASP A 41 -11.06 22.83 21.37
CA ASP A 41 -11.88 23.19 20.20
C ASP A 41 -11.14 22.90 18.87
N ASP A 42 -9.83 23.16 18.84
CA ASP A 42 -8.98 22.86 17.68
C ASP A 42 -8.81 21.33 17.47
N ASP A 43 -8.57 20.59 18.55
CA ASP A 43 -8.42 19.12 18.54
C ASP A 43 -9.71 18.44 18.03
N ASP A 44 -10.89 18.91 18.48
CA ASP A 44 -12.18 18.40 18.02
C ASP A 44 -12.43 18.71 16.53
N ALA A 45 -12.03 19.90 16.05
CA ALA A 45 -12.10 20.27 14.64
C ALA A 45 -11.19 19.38 13.77
N ILE A 46 -9.98 19.07 14.26
CA ILE A 46 -9.04 18.15 13.60
C ILE A 46 -9.64 16.74 13.50
N LEU A 47 -10.19 16.22 14.60
CA LEU A 47 -10.82 14.89 14.62
C LEU A 47 -11.96 14.78 13.61
N GLN A 48 -12.83 15.80 13.54
CA GLN A 48 -13.93 15.84 12.58
C GLN A 48 -13.46 15.91 11.14
N ASN A 49 -12.36 16.63 10.87
CA ASN A 49 -11.77 16.69 9.53
C ASN A 49 -11.22 15.32 9.12
N LEU A 50 -10.51 14.66 10.03
CA LEU A 50 -9.98 13.31 9.81
C LEU A 50 -11.11 12.32 9.48
N ASP A 51 -12.26 12.35 10.16
CA ASP A 51 -13.39 11.48 9.84
C ASP A 51 -13.94 11.71 8.42
N LYS A 52 -14.15 12.97 8.03
CA LYS A 52 -14.61 13.31 6.67
C LYS A 52 -13.61 12.83 5.62
N SER A 53 -12.32 12.93 5.91
CA SER A 53 -11.27 12.47 5.02
C SER A 53 -11.22 10.95 4.91
N ASP A 54 -11.56 10.23 5.99
CA ASP A 54 -11.58 8.77 6.00
C ASP A 54 -12.68 8.20 5.12
N GLU A 55 -13.89 8.77 5.20
CA GLU A 55 -15.01 8.36 4.35
C GLU A 55 -14.67 8.54 2.85
N ALA A 56 -14.03 9.66 2.51
CA ALA A 56 -13.56 9.92 1.15
C ALA A 56 -12.50 8.91 0.72
N ALA A 57 -11.52 8.63 1.58
CA ALA A 57 -10.46 7.66 1.33
C ALA A 57 -11.02 6.24 1.16
N GLN A 58 -12.03 5.85 1.94
CA GLN A 58 -12.69 4.55 1.83
C GLN A 58 -13.40 4.38 0.49
N ARG A 59 -14.12 5.43 0.02
CA ARG A 59 -14.76 5.42 -1.30
C ARG A 59 -13.74 5.25 -2.42
N VAL A 60 -12.62 5.97 -2.34
CA VAL A 60 -11.53 5.89 -3.32
C VAL A 60 -10.86 4.52 -3.28
N SER A 61 -10.65 3.95 -2.08
CA SER A 61 -10.08 2.61 -1.89
C SER A 61 -10.93 1.53 -2.57
N GLY A 62 -12.24 1.54 -2.34
CA GLY A 62 -13.16 0.59 -2.97
C GLY A 62 -13.14 0.70 -4.50
N GLY A 63 -13.17 1.92 -5.03
CA GLY A 63 -13.06 2.15 -6.48
C GLY A 63 -11.74 1.67 -7.08
N LEU A 64 -10.62 1.81 -6.35
CA LEU A 64 -9.31 1.32 -6.75
C LEU A 64 -9.21 -0.21 -6.69
N ASP A 65 -9.84 -0.86 -5.71
CA ASP A 65 -9.90 -2.33 -5.61
C ASP A 65 -10.71 -2.93 -6.77
N GLU A 66 -11.85 -2.33 -7.08
CA GLU A 66 -12.66 -2.69 -8.25
C GLU A 66 -11.87 -2.49 -9.54
N LEU A 67 -11.17 -1.36 -9.69
CA LEU A 67 -10.35 -1.10 -10.87
C LEU A 67 -9.24 -2.14 -11.02
N ASN A 68 -8.51 -2.46 -9.95
CA ASN A 68 -7.47 -3.49 -9.98
C ASN A 68 -8.05 -4.89 -10.31
N SER A 69 -9.25 -5.20 -9.82
CA SER A 69 -9.97 -6.45 -10.16
C SER A 69 -10.37 -6.50 -11.65
N ILE A 70 -10.90 -5.39 -12.19
CA ILE A 70 -11.24 -5.25 -13.61
C ILE A 70 -9.98 -5.39 -14.47
N LEU A 71 -8.88 -4.75 -14.08
CA LEU A 71 -7.61 -4.83 -14.81
C LEU A 71 -7.04 -6.24 -14.78
N SER A 72 -7.11 -6.93 -13.64
CA SER A 72 -6.72 -8.34 -13.53
C SER A 72 -7.53 -9.23 -14.47
N THR A 73 -8.85 -9.03 -14.51
CA THR A 73 -9.75 -9.75 -15.41
C THR A 73 -9.48 -9.41 -16.89
N THR A 74 -9.16 -8.15 -17.18
CA THR A 74 -8.83 -7.69 -18.54
C THR A 74 -7.51 -8.28 -19.02
N GLN A 75 -6.49 -8.37 -18.17
CA GLN A 75 -5.23 -9.04 -18.52
C GLN A 75 -5.45 -10.53 -18.82
N LYS A 76 -6.31 -11.23 -18.05
CA LYS A 76 -6.69 -12.62 -18.35
C LYS A 76 -7.35 -12.74 -19.72
N LYS A 77 -8.25 -11.82 -20.07
CA LYS A 77 -8.90 -11.79 -21.39
C LYS A 77 -7.90 -11.50 -22.52
N ILE A 78 -6.97 -10.56 -22.33
CA ILE A 78 -5.88 -10.27 -23.27
C ILE A 78 -5.00 -11.49 -23.49
N ASN A 79 -4.62 -12.21 -22.42
CA ASN A 79 -3.82 -13.43 -22.54
C ASN A 79 -4.56 -14.54 -23.29
N ARG A 80 -5.86 -14.73 -23.03
CA ARG A 80 -6.70 -15.66 -23.80
C ARG A 80 -6.76 -15.26 -25.28
N PHE A 81 -6.96 -13.98 -25.55
CA PHE A 81 -6.98 -13.45 -26.93
C PHE A 81 -5.64 -13.72 -27.63
N LYS A 82 -4.51 -13.40 -26.99
CA LYS A 82 -3.16 -13.69 -27.49
C LYS A 82 -2.99 -15.16 -27.88
N ASN A 83 -3.49 -16.08 -27.06
CA ASN A 83 -3.37 -17.52 -27.32
C ASN A 83 -4.27 -17.99 -28.46
N VAL A 84 -5.50 -17.47 -28.55
CA VAL A 84 -6.48 -17.85 -29.58
C VAL A 84 -6.13 -17.25 -30.95
N CYS A 85 -5.74 -15.96 -31.01
CA CYS A 85 -5.40 -15.29 -32.27
C CYS A 85 -3.93 -15.50 -32.68
N GLY A 86 -3.03 -15.72 -31.72
CA GLY A 86 -1.62 -16.00 -31.98
C GLY A 86 -1.41 -17.36 -32.65
N SER A 87 -2.25 -18.36 -32.33
CA SER A 87 -2.27 -19.66 -33.02
C SER A 87 -2.62 -19.52 -34.52
N LEU A 88 -3.51 -18.57 -34.88
CA LEU A 88 -3.89 -18.32 -36.27
C LEU A 88 -2.80 -17.59 -37.07
N GLY A 89 -1.99 -16.73 -36.43
CA GLY A 89 -0.85 -16.07 -37.08
C GLY A 89 0.25 -17.04 -37.52
N THR A 90 0.47 -18.13 -36.77
CA THR A 90 1.40 -19.20 -37.14
C THR A 90 0.85 -20.05 -38.30
N LEU A 91 -0.46 -20.26 -38.35
CA LEU A 91 -1.13 -21.02 -39.43
C LEU A 91 -1.21 -20.21 -40.74
N LEU A 92 -1.38 -18.89 -40.69
CA LEU A 92 -1.34 -18.03 -41.89
C LEU A 92 0.07 -17.80 -42.44
N LYS A 93 1.13 -18.05 -41.64
CA LYS A 93 2.52 -18.09 -42.12
C LYS A 93 2.90 -19.40 -42.81
N VAL A 94 2.07 -20.44 -42.74
CA VAL A 94 2.18 -21.62 -43.63
C VAL A 94 1.63 -21.21 -45.00
N LYS A 95 2.37 -20.33 -45.68
CA LYS A 95 2.14 -20.04 -47.09
C LYS A 95 2.33 -21.34 -47.84
N VAL A 96 1.20 -21.81 -48.38
CA VAL A 96 1.07 -22.71 -49.53
C VAL A 96 2.25 -22.52 -50.48
N GLY A 97 3.26 -23.37 -50.33
CA GLY A 97 4.22 -23.70 -51.37
C GLY A 97 3.70 -24.95 -52.08
N SER A 98 2.63 -24.81 -52.86
CA SER A 98 2.18 -25.93 -53.71
C SER A 98 1.75 -25.42 -55.08
N ARG A 99 2.49 -25.93 -56.09
CA ARG A 99 2.30 -25.94 -57.56
C ARG A 99 2.89 -24.73 -58.32
N GLY A 100 3.81 -24.90 -59.28
CA GLY A 100 4.43 -26.12 -59.82
C GLY A 100 5.42 -25.85 -60.98
N GLY A 101 6.16 -26.89 -61.39
CA GLY A 101 6.74 -27.06 -62.73
C GLY A 101 8.24 -26.81 -62.91
N THR A 102 9.08 -27.85 -62.74
CA THR A 102 9.99 -28.47 -63.76
C THR A 102 10.88 -29.54 -63.11
N PRO A 103 11.07 -30.75 -63.70
CA PRO A 103 11.97 -31.78 -63.21
C PRO A 103 13.30 -31.78 -63.98
N ASN A 104 14.42 -31.43 -63.31
CA ASN A 104 15.83 -31.78 -63.61
C ASN A 104 16.70 -30.89 -62.69
N HIS A 105 17.76 -31.31 -62.01
CA HIS A 105 18.64 -32.47 -62.09
C HIS A 105 19.45 -32.55 -60.76
N LYS A 106 19.91 -33.76 -60.40
CA LYS A 106 20.97 -34.15 -59.44
C LYS A 106 22.11 -33.12 -59.27
N SER A 107 22.91 -33.02 -58.19
CA SER A 107 23.20 -33.80 -56.97
C SER A 107 24.28 -33.01 -56.20
N MET A 108 24.35 -33.15 -54.87
CA MET A 108 25.57 -33.51 -54.10
C MET A 108 25.69 -32.79 -52.73
N GLU A 109 25.43 -33.61 -51.71
CA GLU A 109 25.81 -33.59 -50.29
C GLU A 109 26.61 -32.43 -49.69
N ARG A 110 26.18 -32.01 -48.48
CA ARG A 110 27.01 -32.21 -47.27
C ARG A 110 26.17 -32.28 -46.00
N ASN A 111 26.26 -33.43 -45.34
CA ASN A 111 25.71 -33.76 -44.03
C ASN A 111 26.05 -32.74 -42.93
N LYS A 112 25.04 -32.31 -42.17
CA LYS A 112 25.15 -31.98 -40.74
C LYS A 112 23.87 -32.37 -40.01
N ALA A 113 23.88 -33.57 -39.43
CA ALA A 113 23.01 -33.92 -38.32
C ALA A 113 23.74 -33.52 -37.02
N LYS A 114 23.11 -32.67 -36.20
CA LYS A 114 22.78 -32.91 -34.79
C LYS A 114 22.19 -31.65 -34.15
N GLU A 115 20.90 -31.77 -33.84
CA GLU A 115 20.21 -31.36 -32.61
C GLU A 115 20.34 -29.89 -32.19
N GLY A 116 19.39 -29.08 -32.69
CA GLY A 116 18.96 -27.86 -32.02
C GLY A 116 17.96 -28.19 -30.92
N GLN A 117 18.43 -28.20 -29.67
CA GLN A 117 17.57 -28.12 -28.50
C GLN A 117 17.41 -26.63 -28.19
N VAL A 118 16.42 -25.98 -28.80
CA VAL A 118 16.05 -24.61 -28.43
C VAL A 118 15.26 -24.72 -27.14
N MET A 119 15.97 -24.46 -26.05
CA MET A 119 15.44 -24.33 -24.70
C MET A 119 14.37 -23.25 -24.72
N ILE A 120 13.13 -23.65 -24.43
CA ILE A 120 12.03 -22.75 -24.13
C ILE A 120 12.41 -22.09 -22.79
N THR A 121 12.90 -20.85 -22.81
CA THR A 121 12.90 -20.01 -21.61
C THR A 121 11.45 -19.60 -21.35
N ALA A 122 10.79 -20.43 -20.55
CA ALA A 122 9.59 -20.05 -19.82
C ALA A 122 10.02 -19.02 -18.76
N GLU A 123 10.08 -17.75 -19.16
CA GLU A 123 10.10 -16.63 -18.23
C GLU A 123 8.63 -16.30 -17.90
N GLU A 124 8.00 -17.20 -17.16
CA GLU A 124 6.83 -16.87 -16.36
C GLU A 124 7.35 -16.25 -15.06
N GLU A 125 7.47 -14.92 -15.03
CA GLU A 125 7.47 -14.20 -13.76
C GLU A 125 6.05 -14.23 -13.18
N SER A 126 5.70 -15.34 -12.53
CA SER A 126 4.63 -15.37 -11.55
C SER A 126 5.18 -14.82 -10.23
N MET A 127 5.07 -13.51 -10.00
CA MET A 127 5.18 -12.98 -8.64
C MET A 127 3.88 -13.29 -7.89
N THR A 128 3.81 -14.46 -7.27
CA THR A 128 2.87 -14.73 -6.17
C THR A 128 3.51 -14.22 -4.89
N VAL A 129 3.02 -13.11 -4.35
CA VAL A 129 3.42 -12.61 -3.03
C VAL A 129 2.67 -13.44 -1.99
N ASP A 130 3.41 -14.30 -1.30
CA ASP A 130 2.93 -15.14 -0.21
C ASP A 130 2.88 -14.29 1.07
N LEU A 131 1.68 -14.02 1.58
CA LEU A 131 1.47 -13.35 2.87
C LEU A 131 1.30 -14.44 3.94
N SER A 132 2.41 -15.01 4.40
CA SER A 132 2.41 -15.87 5.58
C SER A 132 2.40 -15.01 6.85
N GLU A 133 1.29 -15.06 7.59
CA GLU A 133 1.16 -14.58 8.96
C GLU A 133 2.27 -15.16 9.86
N ASN A 134 3.06 -14.28 10.48
CA ASN A 134 3.95 -14.66 11.57
C ASN A 134 3.42 -14.11 12.90
N SER A 135 2.51 -14.86 13.52
CA SER A 135 2.30 -14.79 14.96
C SER A 135 3.46 -15.49 15.67
N LYS A 136 4.26 -14.73 16.42
CA LYS A 136 4.85 -15.15 17.70
C LYS A 136 5.47 -13.96 18.43
N ASN A 137 4.84 -13.64 19.56
CA ASN A 137 5.25 -12.68 20.59
C ASN A 137 6.71 -12.85 21.02
N PRO A 138 7.32 -11.78 21.54
CA PRO A 138 8.10 -11.87 22.75
C PRO A 138 7.43 -11.11 23.90
N ILE A 139 7.24 -11.84 25.00
CA ILE A 139 6.96 -11.32 26.34
C ILE A 139 8.22 -10.58 26.81
N ILE A 140 8.14 -9.27 27.05
CA ILE A 140 9.11 -8.45 27.79
C ILE A 140 8.27 -7.36 28.47
N SER A 141 7.84 -7.59 29.71
CA SER A 141 8.48 -7.16 30.96
C SER A 141 7.72 -5.97 31.54
N GLU A 142 7.10 -6.22 32.69
CA GLU A 142 6.58 -5.18 33.56
C GLU A 142 7.75 -4.35 34.09
N GLU A 143 7.85 -3.11 33.65
CA GLU A 143 8.58 -2.11 34.41
C GLU A 143 7.93 -0.74 34.22
N SER A 144 7.60 -0.15 35.37
CA SER A 144 7.12 1.21 35.60
C SER A 144 7.41 2.18 34.45
N SER A 145 6.34 2.68 33.83
CA SER A 145 6.42 3.93 33.11
C SER A 145 5.39 4.88 33.71
N GLU A 146 5.93 5.89 34.38
CA GLU A 146 5.23 7.05 34.89
C GLU A 146 4.22 7.53 33.85
N ILE A 147 2.95 7.59 34.25
CA ILE A 147 1.90 8.19 33.44
C ILE A 147 2.17 9.69 33.45
N ILE A 148 2.97 10.15 32.49
CA ILE A 148 2.79 11.47 31.92
C ILE A 148 1.36 11.44 31.41
N THR A 149 0.45 12.14 32.08
CA THR A 149 -0.93 12.32 31.62
C THR A 149 -0.90 13.17 30.36
N ILE A 150 -0.44 12.58 29.26
CA ILE A 150 -0.69 13.11 27.93
C ILE A 150 -2.21 13.10 27.81
N PRO A 151 -2.86 14.23 27.49
CA PRO A 151 -4.30 14.27 27.36
C PRO A 151 -4.70 13.20 26.33
N SER A 152 -5.59 12.30 26.74
CA SER A 152 -6.03 11.13 25.96
C SER A 152 -6.44 11.50 24.53
N LYS A 153 -7.04 12.69 24.35
CA LYS A 153 -7.36 13.29 23.04
C LYS A 153 -6.14 13.41 22.11
N LYS A 154 -4.97 13.82 22.61
CA LYS A 154 -3.74 13.96 21.80
C LYS A 154 -3.14 12.61 21.39
N ILE A 155 -3.29 11.58 22.21
CA ILE A 155 -2.86 10.21 21.83
C ILE A 155 -3.76 9.68 20.71
N ASP A 156 -5.07 9.88 20.83
CA ASP A 156 -6.07 9.44 19.84
C ASP A 156 -5.87 10.13 18.47
N ILE A 157 -5.62 11.44 18.45
CA ILE A 157 -5.33 12.18 17.20
C ILE A 157 -4.09 11.62 16.49
N ASN A 158 -3.01 11.34 17.24
CA ASN A 158 -1.78 10.81 16.65
C ASN A 158 -1.97 9.40 16.08
N GLU A 159 -2.68 8.53 16.81
CA GLU A 159 -3.00 7.19 16.33
C GLU A 159 -3.85 7.24 15.05
N LYS A 160 -4.90 8.08 15.05
CA LYS A 160 -5.79 8.26 13.90
C LYS A 160 -5.05 8.84 12.70
N MET A 161 -4.18 9.84 12.89
CA MET A 161 -3.32 10.37 11.82
C MET A 161 -2.38 9.32 11.26
N GLY A 162 -1.77 8.48 12.12
CA GLY A 162 -0.90 7.38 11.69
C GLY A 162 -1.63 6.34 10.83
N SER A 163 -2.85 5.95 11.23
CA SER A 163 -3.72 5.06 10.45
C SER A 163 -4.09 5.68 9.10
N HIS A 164 -4.41 6.97 9.08
CA HIS A 164 -4.72 7.71 7.84
C HIS A 164 -3.54 7.73 6.86
N LEU A 165 -2.32 7.93 7.37
CA LEU A 165 -1.11 7.90 6.55
C LEU A 165 -0.91 6.52 5.92
N GLY A 166 -1.04 5.44 6.70
CA GLY A 166 -0.97 4.07 6.19
C GLY A 166 -2.03 3.77 5.13
N LYS A 167 -3.25 4.31 5.29
CA LYS A 167 -4.31 4.22 4.26
C LYS A 167 -3.91 4.95 2.99
N LEU A 168 -3.35 6.15 3.07
CA LEU A 168 -2.89 6.92 1.90
C LEU A 168 -1.78 6.17 1.15
N ASP A 169 -0.81 5.59 1.84
CA ASP A 169 0.25 4.78 1.21
C ASP A 169 -0.31 3.56 0.46
N SER A 170 -1.32 2.90 1.05
CA SER A 170 -2.05 1.82 0.38
C SER A 170 -2.77 2.30 -0.87
N LEU A 171 -3.46 3.45 -0.80
CA LEU A 171 -4.15 4.05 -1.95
C LEU A 171 -3.18 4.42 -3.08
N ILE A 172 -2.03 5.01 -2.76
CA ILE A 172 -0.99 5.34 -3.72
C ILE A 172 -0.51 4.07 -4.43
N THR A 173 -0.17 3.03 -3.66
CA THR A 173 0.29 1.75 -4.21
C THR A 173 -0.75 1.12 -5.15
N LYS A 174 -2.03 1.12 -4.74
CA LYS A 174 -3.13 0.60 -5.57
C LYS A 174 -3.31 1.41 -6.85
N ALA A 175 -3.18 2.73 -6.78
CA ALA A 175 -3.30 3.63 -7.93
C ALA A 175 -2.16 3.45 -8.93
N GLU A 176 -0.92 3.32 -8.44
CA GLU A 176 0.25 3.08 -9.27
C GLU A 176 0.15 1.75 -10.01
N ASN A 177 -0.26 0.68 -9.32
CA ASN A 177 -0.49 -0.63 -9.94
C ASN A 177 -1.57 -0.54 -11.03
N ALA A 178 -2.69 0.11 -10.75
CA ALA A 178 -3.76 0.30 -11.72
C ALA A 178 -3.27 1.07 -12.96
N GLN A 179 -2.52 2.16 -12.75
CA GLN A 179 -1.93 2.95 -13.83
C GLN A 179 -0.99 2.11 -14.70
N TYR A 180 -0.06 1.39 -14.07
CA TYR A 180 0.88 0.52 -14.78
C TYR A 180 0.14 -0.54 -15.62
N SER A 181 -0.83 -1.22 -14.99
CA SER A 181 -1.65 -2.25 -15.63
C SER A 181 -2.42 -1.70 -16.83
N MET A 182 -3.06 -0.54 -16.70
CA MET A 182 -3.78 0.12 -17.80
C MET A 182 -2.86 0.45 -18.98
N GLN A 183 -1.69 1.03 -18.71
CA GLN A 183 -0.72 1.37 -19.75
C GLN A 183 -0.21 0.12 -20.47
N HIS A 184 0.13 -0.92 -19.71
CA HIS A 184 0.60 -2.19 -20.26
C HIS A 184 -0.47 -2.88 -21.13
N GLN A 185 -1.69 -3.01 -20.62
CA GLN A 185 -2.82 -3.61 -21.34
C GLN A 185 -3.15 -2.82 -22.62
N THR A 186 -3.14 -1.49 -22.55
CA THR A 186 -3.33 -0.62 -23.72
C THR A 186 -2.25 -0.87 -24.78
N LYS A 187 -0.99 -1.02 -24.36
CA LYS A 187 0.12 -1.33 -25.27
C LYS A 187 -0.05 -2.70 -25.93
N GLN A 188 -0.52 -3.71 -25.20
CA GLN A 188 -0.81 -5.04 -25.77
C GLN A 188 -1.96 -4.96 -26.79
N MET A 189 -3.07 -4.32 -26.43
CA MET A 189 -4.22 -4.14 -27.32
C MET A 189 -3.84 -3.45 -28.62
N ARG A 190 -3.02 -2.39 -28.57
CA ARG A 190 -2.51 -1.70 -29.77
C ARG A 190 -1.67 -2.60 -30.68
N LYS A 191 -0.99 -3.63 -30.15
CA LYS A 191 -0.24 -4.59 -30.97
C LYS A 191 -1.15 -5.54 -31.73
N PHE A 192 -2.32 -5.87 -31.20
CA PHE A 192 -3.28 -6.74 -31.89
C PHE A 192 -4.05 -6.04 -33.01
N LEU A 193 -4.12 -4.71 -32.96
CA LEU A 193 -4.80 -3.89 -33.97
C LEU A 193 -3.88 -3.49 -35.15
N LYS A 194 -2.60 -3.86 -35.10
CA LYS A 194 -1.64 -3.69 -36.21
C LYS A 194 -1.50 -5.00 -36.96
#